data_AF-A0A061P149-F1
#
_entry.id   AF-A0A061P149-F1
#
_cell.length_a   1.000
_cell.length_b   1.000
_cell.length_c   1.000
_cell.angle_alpha   90.00
_cell.angle_beta   90.00
_cell.angle_gamma   90.00
#
_symmetry.space_group_name_H-M   'P 1'
#
loop_
_entity.id
_entity.type
_entity.pdbx_description
1 polymer ?
#
loop_
_entity_poly.entity_id
_entity_poly.type
_entity_poly.pdbx_seq_one_letter_code
_entity_poly.pdbx_strand_id
1 'polypeptide(L)' 'MGMQQKRLELYEEAMEIIMIEAPKVFTLQEQLRIGVSDNVNNFSPQHPSGRLLFNEVIISSEETY' A
#
# COMPACT_ATOMS: atom_id res chain seq x y z
N MET A 1 9.27 -28.08 9.64
CA MET A 1 8.77 -26.93 8.85
C MET A 1 8.24 -25.88 9.81
N GLY A 2 8.65 -24.63 9.66
CA GLY A 2 8.10 -23.52 10.46
C GLY A 2 6.68 -23.16 10.02
N MET A 3 5.85 -22.70 10.96
CA MET A 3 4.44 -22.35 10.70
C MET A 3 4.28 -21.30 9.59
N GLN A 4 5.23 -20.35 9.47
CA GLN A 4 5.25 -19.37 8.38
C GLN A 4 5.50 -19.99 7.00
N GLN A 5 6.38 -20.99 6.91
CA GLN A 5 6.66 -21.67 5.64
C GLN A 5 5.41 -22.40 5.14
N LYS A 6 4.72 -23.12 6.04
CA LYS A 6 3.48 -23.82 5.70
C LYS A 6 2.39 -22.86 5.22
N ARG A 7 2.30 -21.67 5.81
CA ARG A 7 1.36 -20.63 5.36
C ARG A 7 1.68 -20.12 3.96
N LEU A 8 2.96 -19.92 3.65
CA LEU A 8 3.40 -19.46 2.33
C LEU A 8 3.03 -20.48 1.24
N GLU A 9 3.34 -21.76 1.48
CA GLU A 9 2.99 -22.87 0.57
C GLU A 9 1.49 -22.90 0.26
N LEU A 10 0.64 -22.72 1.28
CA LEU A 10 -0.82 -22.71 1.11
C LEU A 10 -1.31 -21.48 0.34
N TYR A 11 -0.65 -20.33 0.45
CA TYR A 11 -0.99 -19.14 -0.35
C TYR A 11 -0.60 -19.31 -1.82
N GLU A 12 0.54 -19.95 -2.09
CA GLU A 12 0.98 -20.25 -3.46
C GLU A 12 0.00 -21.21 -4.15
N GLU A 13 -0.39 -22.30 -3.47
CA GLU A 13 -1.39 -23.26 -3.97
C GLU A 13 -2.74 -22.58 -4.26
N ALA A 14 -3.22 -21.74 -3.34
CA ALA A 14 -4.46 -21.00 -3.54
C ALA A 14 -4.39 -20.04 -4.74
N MET A 15 -3.23 -19.40 -4.98
CA MET A 15 -3.05 -18.48 -6.11
C MET A 15 -3.05 -19.23 -7.45
N GLU A 16 -2.48 -20.43 -7.51
CA GLU A 16 -2.52 -21.29 -8.69
C GLU A 16 -3.97 -21.66 -9.06
N ILE A 17 -4.78 -22.07 -8.08
CA ILE A 17 -6.20 -22.38 -8.28
C ILE A 17 -6.94 -21.16 -8.83
N ILE A 18 -6.74 -19.98 -8.23
CA ILE A 18 -7.40 -18.73 -8.66
C ILE A 18 -7.00 -18.37 -10.10
N MET A 19 -5.75 -18.59 -10.51
CA MET A 19 -5.30 -18.33 -11.87
C MET A 19 -5.90 -19.30 -12.89
N ILE A 20 -6.03 -20.59 -12.55
CA ILE A 20 -6.60 -21.62 -13.42
C ILE A 20 -8.11 -21.44 -13.58
N GLU A 21 -8.83 -21.25 -12.48
CA GLU A 21 -10.29 -21.11 -12.50
C GLU A 21 -10.73 -19.74 -13.02
N ALA A 22 -9.83 -18.75 -13.00
CA ALA A 22 -10.06 -17.38 -13.45
C ALA A 22 -11.42 -16.79 -12.98
N PRO A 23 -11.78 -16.88 -11.68
CA PRO A 23 -13.09 -16.42 -11.21
C PRO A 23 -13.25 -14.90 -11.31
N LYS A 24 -12.13 -14.16 -11.44
CA LYS A 24 -12.07 -12.72 -11.63
C LYS A 24 -10.91 -12.37 -12.55
N VAL A 25 -11.10 -11.34 -13.38
CA VAL A 25 -10.01 -10.72 -14.14
C VAL A 25 -9.31 -9.72 -13.21
N PHE A 26 -8.03 -9.95 -12.94
CA PHE A 26 -7.20 -9.01 -12.19
C PHE A 26 -6.65 -7.96 -13.16
N THR A 27 -7.18 -6.74 -13.08
CA THR A 27 -6.63 -5.60 -13.82
C THR A 27 -5.50 -4.94 -13.03
N LEU A 28 -4.72 -4.09 -13.70
CA LEU A 28 -3.58 -3.36 -13.12
C LEU A 28 -3.93 -2.71 -11.78
N GLN A 29 -2.99 -2.82 -10.84
CA GLN A 29 -3.04 -2.18 -9.54
C GLN A 29 -2.81 -0.67 -9.74
N GLU A 30 -3.82 0.15 -9.50
CA GLU A 30 -3.72 1.59 -9.69
C GLU A 30 -2.72 2.19 -8.69
N GLN A 31 -1.79 3.00 -9.20
CA GLN A 31 -0.93 3.80 -8.34
C GLN A 31 -1.76 4.90 -7.68
N LEU A 32 -1.84 4.88 -6.35
CA LEU A 32 -2.50 5.93 -5.58
C LEU A 32 -1.74 7.24 -5.77
N ARG A 33 -2.39 8.25 -6.35
CA ARG A 33 -1.86 9.60 -6.51
C ARG A 33 -2.52 10.52 -5.50
N ILE A 34 -1.70 11.22 -4.72
CA ILE A 34 -2.16 12.17 -3.70
C ILE A 34 -1.45 13.49 -3.94
N GLY A 35 -2.22 14.57 -4.10
CA GLY A 35 -1.68 15.93 -4.13
C GLY A 35 -1.30 16.35 -2.72
N VAL A 36 -0.08 16.84 -2.55
CA VAL A 36 0.47 17.30 -1.26
C VAL A 36 0.91 18.74 -1.46
N SER A 37 0.52 19.63 -0.54
CA SER A 37 0.94 21.03 -0.60
C SER A 37 2.42 21.16 -0.25
N ASP A 38 3.10 22.14 -0.85
CA ASP A 38 4.55 22.34 -0.67
C ASP A 38 4.95 22.62 0.79
N ASN A 39 4.03 23.13 1.61
CA ASN A 39 4.27 23.39 3.03
C ASN A 39 4.13 22.15 3.93
N VAL A 40 3.72 21.00 3.37
CA VAL A 40 3.54 19.75 4.11
C VAL A 40 4.83 18.94 4.07
N ASN A 41 5.35 18.63 5.26
CA ASN A 41 6.56 17.86 5.47
C ASN A 41 6.24 16.49 6.07
N ASN A 42 7.12 15.51 5.81
CA ASN A 42 7.05 14.14 6.35
C ASN A 42 5.78 13.35 5.99
N PHE A 43 5.05 13.75 4.95
CA PHE A 43 3.94 12.94 4.46
C PHE A 43 4.46 11.74 3.66
N SER A 44 4.06 10.52 4.07
CA SER A 44 4.35 9.28 3.36
C SER A 44 3.08 8.70 2.75
N PRO A 45 2.91 8.75 1.41
CA PRO A 45 1.75 8.19 0.73
C PRO A 45 1.77 6.65 0.63
N GLN A 46 2.86 5.99 1.03
CA GLN A 46 3.14 4.59 0.70
C GLN A 46 3.02 3.63 1.89
N HIS A 47 2.18 3.94 2.88
CA HIS A 47 1.99 3.00 3.97
C HIS A 47 1.38 1.67 3.44
N PRO A 48 1.95 0.48 3.77
CA PRO A 48 1.55 -0.79 3.17
C PRO A 48 0.07 -1.17 3.35
N SER A 49 -0.60 -0.60 4.36
CA SER A 49 -2.04 -0.80 4.57
C SER A 49 -2.94 0.08 3.71
N GLY A 50 -2.38 0.95 2.86
CA GLY A 50 -3.13 1.95 2.09
C GLY A 50 -3.72 3.08 2.92
N ARG A 51 -3.38 3.16 4.22
CA ARG A 51 -3.83 4.23 5.12
C ARG A 51 -2.94 5.47 4.99
N LEU A 52 -3.57 6.64 5.08
CA LEU A 52 -2.84 7.89 5.24
C LEU A 52 -2.49 8.07 6.72
N LEU A 53 -1.19 8.15 7.00
CA LEU A 53 -0.67 8.35 8.35
C LEU A 53 -0.25 9.80 8.51
N PHE A 54 -0.82 10.48 9.51
CA PHE A 54 -0.58 11.90 9.78
C PHE A 54 0.21 12.14 11.07
N ASN A 55 0.59 11.08 11.77
CA ASN A 55 1.28 11.14 13.07
C ASN A 55 2.65 11.84 13.01
N GLU A 56 3.32 11.81 11.86
CA GLU A 56 4.64 12.43 11.67
C GLU A 56 4.59 13.66 10.75
N VAL A 57 3.39 14.02 10.27
CA VAL A 57 3.20 15.10 9.30
C VAL A 57 3.28 16.45 9.99
N ILE A 58 4.04 17.36 9.40
CA ILE A 58 4.26 18.72 9.91
C ILE A 58 3.89 19.72 8.83
N ILE A 59 3.21 20.80 9.22
CA ILE A 59 2.90 21.92 8.32
C ILE A 59 3.83 23.07 8.69
N SER A 60 4.68 23.48 7.76
CA SER A 60 5.54 24.65 7.93
C SER A 60 4.73 25.93 7.71
N SER A 61 4.92 26.92 8.58
CA SER A 61 4.43 28.27 8.32
C SER A 61 5.29 28.91 7.24
N GLU A 62 4.67 29.38 6.16
CA GLU A 62 5.32 30.31 5.24
C GLU A 62 5.66 31.58 6.04
N GLU A 63 6.93 31.96 6.09
CA GLU A 63 7.33 33.29 6.57
C GLU A 63 6.62 34.32 5.69
N THR A 64 5.56 34.91 6.23
CA THR A 64 4.87 36.03 5.60
C THR A 64 5.75 37.26 5.86
N TYR A 65 6.56 37.64 4.89
CA TYR A 65 7.33 38.90 4.90
C TYR A 65 6.42 40.12 4.72
#